data_AF-A0A0B6ZFC8-F1
#
_entry.id   AF-A0A0B6ZFC8-F1
#
_cell.length_a   1.000
_cell.length_b   1.000
_cell.length_c   1.000
_cell.angle_alpha   90.00
_cell.angle_beta   90.00
_cell.angle_gamma   90.00
#
_symmetry.space_group_name_H-M   'P 1'
#
loop_
_entity.id
_entity.type
_entity.pdbx_description
1 polymer ?
#
loop_
_entity_poly.entity_id
_entity_poly.type
_entity_poly.pdbx_seq_one_letter_code
_entity_poly.pdbx_strand_id
1 'polypeptide(L)'
;MAHKSYARSIDLPTEQLFPNIRNAKRFAIDVGGSLAKVAYSSLVKKKSTMVFDEPDSYGCNKGSIYNVSETDQEIVRLHFVKFETKYIETCLDFIQANLIQAQEFVTDKVIKVTGGGAYKYTELITSKLGVLVDKEDEMECLIKGGI
;
A
#
# COMPACT_ATOMS: atom_id res chain seq x y z
N MET A 1 -10.82 20.10 -38.82
CA MET A 1 -9.79 19.75 -37.81
C MET A 1 -10.50 19.56 -36.48
N ALA A 2 -10.66 18.32 -36.02
CA ALA A 2 -11.40 18.01 -34.79
C ALA A 2 -10.43 17.99 -33.60
N HIS A 3 -10.59 18.94 -32.67
CA HIS A 3 -9.87 18.97 -31.41
C HIS A 3 -10.33 17.79 -30.55
N LYS A 4 -9.53 16.73 -30.45
CA LYS A 4 -9.74 15.67 -29.44
C LYS A 4 -9.44 16.27 -28.08
N SER A 5 -10.48 16.50 -27.29
CA SER A 5 -10.38 16.85 -25.87
C SER A 5 -9.76 15.66 -25.14
N TYR A 6 -8.46 15.74 -24.83
CA TYR A 6 -7.84 14.83 -23.88
C TYR A 6 -8.55 14.98 -22.53
N ALA A 7 -8.82 13.86 -21.87
CA ALA A 7 -9.46 13.83 -20.57
C ALA A 7 -8.76 14.81 -19.62
N ARG A 8 -9.52 15.72 -18.99
CA ARG A 8 -8.99 16.57 -17.94
C ARG A 8 -8.69 15.70 -16.72
N SER A 9 -7.51 15.88 -16.13
CA SER A 9 -7.15 15.24 -14.86
C SER A 9 -8.19 15.63 -13.80
N ILE A 10 -8.70 14.63 -13.07
CA ILE A 10 -9.55 14.86 -11.91
C ILE A 10 -8.62 14.91 -10.71
N ASP A 11 -8.64 16.01 -9.97
CA ASP A 11 -7.92 16.13 -8.71
C ASP A 11 -8.67 15.35 -7.63
N LEU A 12 -8.15 14.18 -7.28
CA LEU A 12 -8.65 13.41 -6.15
C LEU A 12 -7.99 13.92 -4.87
N PRO A 13 -8.72 13.94 -3.73
CA PRO A 13 -8.11 14.18 -2.43
C PRO A 13 -6.92 13.23 -2.23
N THR A 14 -5.76 13.76 -1.85
CA THR A 14 -4.51 13.01 -1.72
C THR A 14 -4.60 11.81 -0.79
N GLU A 15 -5.46 11.88 0.24
CA GLU A 15 -5.76 10.77 1.15
C GLU A 15 -6.49 9.59 0.49
N GLN A 16 -7.16 9.80 -0.65
CA GLN A 16 -7.82 8.73 -1.41
C GLN A 16 -6.84 7.97 -2.32
N LEU A 17 -5.73 8.60 -2.73
CA LEU A 17 -4.75 7.98 -3.66
C LEU A 17 -3.86 6.97 -2.96
N PHE A 18 -3.47 7.23 -1.70
CA PHE A 18 -2.63 6.33 -0.91
C PHE A 18 -3.19 6.14 0.53
N PRO A 19 -4.19 5.25 0.70
CA PRO A 19 -4.80 5.01 2.00
C PRO A 19 -3.80 4.47 3.03
N ASN A 20 -3.77 5.05 4.23
CA ASN A 20 -2.92 4.61 5.35
C ASN A 20 -1.41 4.58 5.04
N ILE A 21 -0.93 5.37 4.08
CA ILE A 21 0.49 5.41 3.71
C ILE A 21 1.41 5.80 4.87
N ARG A 22 0.91 6.61 5.81
CA ARG A 22 1.64 6.99 7.03
C ARG A 22 1.93 5.79 7.95
N ASN A 23 1.17 4.70 7.82
CA ASN A 23 1.35 3.47 8.60
C ASN A 23 1.97 2.36 7.75
N ALA A 24 2.56 2.71 6.61
CA ALA A 24 3.09 1.74 5.68
C ALA A 24 4.44 1.21 6.16
N LYS A 25 4.61 -0.11 6.11
CA LYS A 25 5.77 -0.83 6.64
C LYS A 25 6.72 -1.32 5.55
N ARG A 26 6.20 -1.67 4.37
CA ARG A 26 6.97 -2.19 3.24
C ARG A 26 6.50 -1.54 1.96
N PHE A 27 7.44 -1.23 1.06
CA PHE A 27 7.16 -0.68 -0.25
C PHE A 27 7.92 -1.46 -1.32
N ALA A 28 7.28 -1.54 -2.47
CA ALA A 28 7.83 -2.09 -3.68
C ALA A 28 7.35 -1.26 -4.87
N ILE A 29 8.21 -1.06 -5.87
CA ILE A 29 7.89 -0.28 -7.06
C ILE A 29 8.19 -1.11 -8.31
N ASP A 30 7.22 -1.26 -9.20
CA ASP A 30 7.41 -1.82 -10.54
C ASP A 30 7.36 -0.66 -11.54
N VAL A 31 8.49 -0.38 -12.20
CA VAL A 31 8.59 0.72 -13.16
C VAL A 31 8.74 0.17 -14.58
N GLY A 32 7.61 0.09 -15.28
CA GLY A 32 7.57 -0.24 -16.71
C GLY A 32 7.80 0.99 -17.60
N GLY A 33 7.83 0.75 -18.92
CA GLY A 33 8.05 1.82 -19.91
C GLY A 33 6.95 2.89 -19.95
N SER A 34 5.69 2.50 -19.74
CA SER A 34 4.53 3.42 -19.78
C SER A 34 3.79 3.54 -18.45
N LEU A 35 3.77 2.47 -17.66
CA LEU A 35 3.08 2.41 -16.39
C LEU A 35 4.07 2.07 -15.28
N ALA A 36 3.91 2.76 -14.16
CA ALA A 36 4.54 2.41 -12.90
C ALA A 36 3.48 1.98 -11.89
N LYS A 37 3.87 1.11 -10.97
CA LYS A 37 3.01 0.58 -9.90
C LYS A 37 3.75 0.68 -8.59
N VAL A 38 3.04 1.06 -7.54
CA VAL A 38 3.53 1.05 -6.16
C VAL A 38 2.66 0.09 -5.35
N ALA A 39 3.30 -0.86 -4.69
CA ALA A 39 2.68 -1.75 -3.73
C ALA A 39 3.21 -1.44 -2.34
N TYR A 40 2.34 -1.33 -1.34
CA TYR A 40 2.76 -1.14 0.04
C TYR A 40 1.81 -1.79 1.03
N SER A 41 2.33 -2.22 2.17
CA SER A 41 1.53 -2.81 3.24
C SER A 41 1.42 -1.86 4.42
N SER A 42 0.22 -1.71 4.98
CA SER A 42 -0.05 -0.91 6.18
C SER A 42 -0.78 -1.75 7.22
N LEU A 43 -0.54 -1.50 8.51
CA LEU A 43 -1.39 -2.06 9.58
C LEU A 43 -2.70 -1.29 9.70
N VAL A 44 -3.81 -2.01 9.74
CA VAL A 44 -5.16 -1.46 9.92
C VAL A 44 -5.84 -2.18 11.06
N LYS A 45 -6.52 -1.43 11.93
CA LYS A 45 -7.36 -1.99 12.99
C LYS A 45 -8.69 -2.42 12.40
N LYS A 46 -9.04 -3.70 12.55
CA LYS A 46 -10.34 -4.26 12.17
C LYS A 46 -11.04 -4.72 13.44
N LYS A 47 -12.27 -4.25 13.63
CA LYS A 47 -13.17 -4.81 14.64
C LYS A 47 -13.63 -6.19 14.18
N SER A 48 -13.37 -7.21 14.99
CA SER A 48 -13.92 -8.56 14.79
C SER A 48 -14.93 -8.85 15.88
N THR A 49 -16.00 -9.54 15.50
CA THR A 49 -17.05 -9.94 16.44
C THR A 49 -16.94 -11.43 16.67
N MET A 50 -16.78 -11.85 17.91
CA MET A 50 -16.78 -13.26 18.30
C MET A 50 -18.14 -13.60 18.90
N VAL A 51 -18.73 -14.70 18.45
CA VAL A 51 -20.01 -15.22 18.94
C VAL A 51 -19.73 -16.54 19.64
N PHE A 52 -20.17 -16.66 20.90
CA PHE A 52 -20.02 -17.88 21.68
C PHE A 52 -21.41 -18.46 21.97
N ASP A 53 -21.56 -19.76 21.69
CA ASP A 53 -22.71 -20.55 22.13
C ASP A 53 -22.43 -21.08 23.54
N GLU A 54 -23.30 -20.79 24.51
CA GLU A 54 -23.30 -21.56 25.76
C GLU A 54 -24.15 -22.83 25.60
N PRO A 55 -23.71 -23.99 26.10
CA PRO A 55 -24.56 -25.17 26.14
C PRO A 55 -25.72 -24.92 27.11
N ASP A 56 -26.95 -25.05 26.59
CA ASP A 56 -28.22 -24.84 27.29
C ASP A 56 -28.21 -25.30 28.77
N SER A 57 -28.05 -24.35 29.70
CA SER A 57 -28.47 -24.58 31.08
C SER A 57 -29.96 -24.32 31.17
N TYR A 58 -30.71 -25.41 31.30
CA TYR A 58 -32.15 -25.46 31.56
C TYR A 58 -32.54 -24.56 32.74
N GLY A 59 -32.90 -23.30 32.48
CA GLY A 59 -33.28 -22.38 33.55
C GLY A 59 -33.76 -21.03 33.03
N CYS A 60 -35.06 -20.81 33.15
CA CYS A 60 -35.80 -19.58 32.82
C CYS A 60 -35.01 -18.28 33.12
N ASN A 61 -34.54 -17.58 32.08
CA ASN A 61 -34.42 -16.11 32.05
C ASN A 61 -34.14 -15.61 30.62
N LYS A 62 -34.99 -14.70 30.12
CA LYS A 62 -34.85 -14.04 28.82
C LYS A 62 -33.67 -13.06 28.85
N GLY A 63 -32.55 -13.41 28.22
CA GLY A 63 -31.44 -12.46 28.03
C GLY A 63 -30.33 -13.03 27.17
N SER A 64 -30.45 -12.90 25.84
CA SER A 64 -29.47 -13.26 24.80
C SER A 64 -29.11 -14.75 24.67
N ILE A 65 -29.43 -15.34 23.50
CA ILE A 65 -29.11 -16.74 23.14
C ILE A 65 -27.61 -16.94 22.88
N TYR A 66 -26.88 -15.87 22.62
CA TYR A 66 -25.45 -15.88 22.31
C TYR A 66 -24.74 -14.75 23.04
N ASN A 67 -23.47 -14.96 23.40
CA ASN A 67 -22.60 -13.91 23.90
C ASN A 67 -21.81 -13.31 22.73
N VAL A 68 -21.82 -11.97 22.60
CA VAL A 68 -21.09 -11.23 21.56
C VAL A 68 -19.97 -10.45 22.23
N SER A 69 -18.72 -10.66 21.81
CA SER A 69 -17.60 -9.79 22.18
C SER A 69 -16.97 -9.13 20.95
N GLU A 70 -16.59 -7.85 21.08
CA GLU A 70 -15.79 -7.13 20.09
C GLU A 70 -14.31 -7.22 20.47
N THR A 71 -13.47 -7.65 19.54
CA THR A 71 -12.01 -7.64 19.68
C THR A 71 -11.40 -6.79 18.58
N ASP A 72 -10.49 -5.88 18.96
CA ASP A 72 -9.66 -5.14 18.01
C ASP A 72 -8.54 -6.05 17.51
N GLN A 73 -8.55 -6.36 16.21
CA GLN A 73 -7.49 -7.12 15.56
C GLN A 73 -6.68 -6.21 14.63
N GLU A 74 -5.36 -6.24 14.77
CA GLU A 74 -4.48 -5.61 13.78
C GLU A 74 -4.27 -6.56 12.61
N ILE A 75 -4.60 -6.08 11.41
CA ILE A 75 -4.41 -6.83 10.16
C ILE A 75 -3.48 -6.08 9.23
N VAL A 76 -2.72 -6.82 8.42
CA VAL A 76 -1.91 -6.25 7.35
C VAL A 76 -2.80 -6.05 6.11
N ARG A 77 -2.86 -4.82 5.61
CA ARG A 77 -3.56 -4.49 4.36
C ARG A 77 -2.54 -4.13 3.28
N LEU A 78 -2.64 -4.79 2.13
CA LEU A 78 -1.84 -4.51 0.95
C LEU A 78 -2.59 -3.52 0.05
N HIS A 79 -1.88 -2.50 -0.43
CA HIS A 79 -2.40 -1.46 -1.31
C HIS A 79 -1.64 -1.47 -2.62
N PHE A 80 -2.34 -1.14 -3.70
CA PHE A 80 -1.79 -1.06 -5.05
C PHE A 80 -2.20 0.26 -5.68
N VAL A 81 -1.22 1.01 -6.17
CA VAL A 81 -1.43 2.25 -6.91
C VAL A 81 -0.75 2.11 -8.27
N LYS A 82 -1.46 2.48 -9.35
CA LYS A 82 -0.91 2.50 -10.71
C LYS A 82 -1.02 3.90 -11.30
N PHE A 83 0.00 4.30 -12.04
CA PHE A 83 0.05 5.61 -12.69
C PHE A 83 0.96 5.56 -13.93
N GLU A 84 0.88 6.58 -14.77
CA GLU A 84 1.78 6.69 -15.93
C GLU A 84 3.21 6.98 -15.47
N THR A 85 4.20 6.27 -16.02
CA THR A 85 5.62 6.37 -15.62
C THR A 85 6.14 7.81 -15.67
N LYS A 86 5.58 8.68 -16.53
CA LYS A 86 5.95 10.10 -16.62
C LYS A 86 5.73 10.88 -15.32
N TYR A 87 4.89 10.38 -14.41
CA TYR A 87 4.60 10.98 -13.10
C TYR A 87 5.39 10.35 -11.95
N ILE A 88 6.41 9.53 -12.24
CA ILE A 88 7.22 8.86 -11.20
C ILE A 88 7.84 9.85 -10.22
N GLU A 89 8.35 10.98 -10.70
CA GLU A 89 8.98 11.97 -9.82
C GLU A 89 7.95 12.57 -8.83
N THR A 90 6.78 12.99 -9.33
CA THR A 90 5.69 13.50 -8.49
C THR A 90 5.22 12.46 -7.48
N CYS A 91 5.18 11.17 -7.86
CA CYS A 91 4.85 10.09 -6.94
C CYS A 91 5.91 9.94 -5.85
N LEU A 92 7.20 10.04 -6.17
CA LEU A 92 8.29 9.96 -5.19
C LEU A 92 8.25 11.15 -4.23
N ASP A 93 7.97 12.36 -4.72
CA ASP A 93 7.78 13.54 -3.86
C ASP A 93 6.60 13.33 -2.89
N PHE A 94 5.50 12.76 -3.38
CA PHE A 94 4.34 12.43 -2.54
C PHE A 94 4.69 11.39 -1.47
N ILE A 95 5.40 10.32 -1.85
CA ILE A 95 5.83 9.27 -0.93
C ILE A 95 6.77 9.87 0.13
N GLN A 96 7.75 10.67 -0.29
CA GLN A 96 8.70 11.35 0.60
C GLN A 96 7.99 12.20 1.64
N ALA A 97 7.06 13.06 1.21
CA ALA A 97 6.34 13.99 2.09
C ALA A 97 5.49 13.28 3.15
N ASN A 98 4.99 12.07 2.85
CA ASN A 98 4.11 11.31 3.74
C ASN A 98 4.84 10.27 4.60
N LEU A 99 5.98 9.74 4.14
CA LEU A 99 6.75 8.74 4.87
C LEU A 99 7.76 9.34 5.85
N ILE A 100 8.36 10.49 5.55
CA ILE A 100 9.33 11.13 6.47
C ILE A 100 8.67 11.57 7.79
N GLN A 101 7.36 11.84 7.79
CA GLN A 101 6.61 12.14 9.00
C GLN A 101 6.32 10.89 9.86
N ALA A 102 6.37 9.71 9.26
CA ALA A 102 6.16 8.42 9.91
C ALA A 102 7.53 7.80 10.22
N GLN A 103 8.08 8.11 11.39
CA GLN A 103 9.43 7.72 11.87
C GLN A 103 9.78 6.21 11.77
N GLU A 104 8.83 5.33 11.41
CA GLU A 104 9.01 3.88 11.30
C GLU A 104 9.41 3.38 9.90
N PHE A 105 9.44 4.22 8.86
CA PHE A 105 9.77 3.77 7.50
C PHE A 105 11.26 3.41 7.27
N VAL A 106 12.07 3.42 8.34
CA VAL A 106 13.54 3.56 8.25
C VAL A 106 14.29 2.38 8.88
N THR A 107 13.65 1.25 9.18
CA THR A 107 14.40 0.13 9.77
C THR A 107 15.40 -0.49 8.79
N ASP A 108 15.15 -0.44 7.48
CA ASP A 108 16.05 -1.07 6.50
C ASP A 108 16.56 -0.16 5.38
N LYS A 109 16.00 1.06 5.19
CA LYS A 109 16.36 1.98 4.09
C LYS A 109 16.53 1.30 2.72
N VAL A 110 15.86 0.18 2.45
CA VAL A 110 15.93 -0.51 1.17
C VAL A 110 14.52 -0.59 0.61
N ILE A 111 14.34 -0.12 -0.63
CA ILE A 111 13.12 -0.33 -1.41
C ILE A 111 13.46 -1.25 -2.56
N LYS A 112 12.61 -2.25 -2.75
CA LYS A 112 12.72 -3.16 -3.87
C LYS A 112 12.05 -2.59 -5.12
N VAL A 113 12.75 -2.63 -6.23
CA VAL A 113 12.32 -2.04 -7.50
C VAL A 113 12.53 -3.03 -8.64
N THR A 114 11.50 -3.23 -9.46
CA THR A 114 11.55 -4.11 -10.63
C THR A 114 11.10 -3.37 -11.90
N GLY A 115 11.13 -4.08 -13.02
CA GLY A 115 10.86 -3.55 -14.35
C GLY A 115 12.07 -2.87 -14.98
N GLY A 116 12.05 -2.66 -16.30
CA GLY A 116 13.14 -1.96 -17.00
C GLY A 116 13.47 -0.55 -16.45
N GLY A 117 12.52 0.10 -15.78
CA GLY A 117 12.72 1.38 -15.11
C GLY A 117 13.51 1.30 -13.81
N ALA A 118 13.68 0.11 -13.20
CA ALA A 118 14.52 -0.07 -12.01
C ALA A 118 15.94 0.46 -12.24
N TYR A 119 16.53 0.18 -13.40
CA TYR A 119 17.85 0.70 -13.79
C TYR A 119 17.82 2.19 -14.10
N LYS A 120 16.78 2.68 -14.80
CA LYS A 120 16.67 4.07 -15.23
C LYS A 120 16.43 5.05 -14.07
N TYR A 121 15.65 4.66 -13.06
CA TYR A 121 15.21 5.55 -11.99
C TYR A 121 15.89 5.26 -10.64
N THR A 122 16.88 4.37 -10.58
CA THR A 122 17.64 4.06 -9.35
C THR A 122 18.11 5.34 -8.64
N GLU A 123 18.83 6.22 -9.34
CA GLU A 123 19.39 7.44 -8.74
C GLU A 123 18.30 8.42 -8.28
N LEU A 124 17.20 8.53 -9.03
CA LEU A 124 16.07 9.38 -8.68
C LEU A 124 15.38 8.87 -7.41
N ILE A 125 15.13 7.56 -7.31
CA ILE A 125 14.50 6.95 -6.14
C ILE A 125 15.39 7.12 -4.90
N THR A 126 16.69 6.84 -5.05
CA THR A 126 17.67 6.99 -3.96
C THR A 126 17.77 8.43 -3.47
N SER A 127 17.84 9.41 -4.38
CA SER A 127 17.98 10.82 -4.02
C SER A 127 16.72 11.42 -3.40
N LYS A 128 15.52 11.08 -3.91
CA LYS A 128 14.25 11.59 -3.39
C LYS A 128 13.84 10.93 -2.08
N LEU A 129 13.99 9.62 -1.94
CA LEU A 129 13.52 8.90 -0.76
C LEU A 129 14.60 8.67 0.30
N GLY A 130 15.88 8.85 -0.03
CA GLY A 130 16.99 8.59 0.90
C GLY A 130 17.16 7.10 1.24
N VAL A 131 16.78 6.22 0.32
CA VAL A 131 16.82 4.75 0.44
C VAL A 131 17.76 4.14 -0.60
N LEU A 132 18.27 2.96 -0.34
CA LEU A 132 18.92 2.10 -1.31
C LEU A 132 17.86 1.41 -2.17
N VAL A 133 18.18 1.21 -3.44
CA VAL A 133 17.34 0.47 -4.38
C VAL A 133 17.89 -0.93 -4.52
N ASP A 134 17.09 -1.92 -4.13
CA ASP A 134 17.32 -3.32 -4.42
C ASP A 134 16.60 -3.67 -5.73
N LYS A 135 17.38 -4.02 -6.76
CA LYS A 135 16.86 -4.25 -8.11
C LYS A 135 16.54 -5.72 -8.28
N GLU A 136 15.27 -6.00 -8.53
CA GLU A 136 14.77 -7.37 -8.71
C GLU A 136 14.51 -7.66 -10.19
N ASP A 137 14.80 -8.89 -10.63
CA ASP A 137 14.57 -9.32 -12.02
C ASP A 137 13.07 -9.33 -12.34
N GLU A 138 12.70 -8.71 -13.46
CA GLU A 138 11.29 -8.53 -13.85
C GLU A 138 10.58 -9.86 -14.11
N MET A 139 11.28 -10.81 -14.74
CA MET A 139 10.69 -12.11 -15.07
C MET A 139 10.54 -12.97 -13.82
N GLU A 140 11.51 -12.91 -12.90
CA GLU A 140 11.45 -13.60 -11.62
C GLU A 140 10.31 -13.06 -10.73
N CYS A 141 10.17 -11.74 -10.61
CA CYS A 141 9.06 -11.11 -9.88
C CYS A 141 7.69 -11.47 -10.46
N LEU A 142 7.57 -11.54 -11.79
CA LEU A 142 6.33 -11.91 -12.46
C LEU A 142 5.90 -13.35 -12.15
N ILE A 143 6.85 -14.28 -12.09
CA ILE A 143 6.60 -15.70 -11.82
C ILE A 143 6.28 -15.93 -10.33
N LYS A 144 7.03 -15.30 -9.42
CA LYS A 144 6.84 -15.45 -7.98
C LYS A 144 5.63 -14.68 -7.45
N GLY A 145 5.09 -13.75 -8.24
CA GLY A 145 3.95 -12.92 -7.86
C GLY A 145 4.28 -11.89 -6.77
N GLY A 146 5.56 -11.56 -6.60
CA GLY A 146 5.98 -10.69 -5.51
C GLY A 146 7.47 -10.40 -5.48
N ILE A 147 7.75 -9.41 -4.64
CA ILE A 147 9.03 -8.76 -4.34
C ILE A 147 9.35 -9.03 -2.86
#